data_AF-A0A7X6MYM5-F1
#
_entry.id   AF-A0A7X6MYM5-F1
#
_cell.length_a   1.000
_cell.length_b   1.000
_cell.length_c   1.000
_cell.angle_alpha   90.00
_cell.angle_beta   90.00
_cell.angle_gamma   90.00
#
_symmetry.space_group_name_H-M   'P 1'
#
loop_
_entity.id
_entity.type
_entity.pdbx_description
1 polymer ?
#
loop_
_entity_poly.entity_id
_entity_poly.type
_entity_poly.pdbx_seq_one_letter_code
_entity_poly.pdbx_strand_id
1 'polypeptide(L)' 'MAIKTVFKSFFITDFEEEAAYLAAMHRKGWKLTKISFDCLFHFEATAPEEMV' A
#
# COMPACT_ATOMS: atom_id res chain seq x y z
N MET A 1 7.22 -10.97 -10.20
CA MET A 1 6.83 -9.88 -9.29
C MET A 1 5.59 -9.22 -9.86
N ALA A 2 4.44 -9.27 -9.16
CA ALA A 2 3.22 -8.62 -9.60
C ALA A 2 3.16 -7.21 -9.01
N ILE A 3 3.05 -6.20 -9.87
CA ILE A 3 2.89 -4.79 -9.49
C ILE A 3 1.41 -4.41 -9.60
N LYS A 4 0.91 -3.67 -8.62
CA LYS A 4 -0.46 -3.18 -8.57
C LYS A 4 -0.48 -1.70 -8.24
N THR A 5 -0.79 -0.87 -9.23
CA THR A 5 -0.98 0.56 -9.03
C THR A 5 -2.44 0.84 -8.74
N VAL A 6 -2.72 1.56 -7.66
CA VAL A 6 -4.06 1.98 -7.25
C VAL A 6 -4.09 3.49 -7.14
N PHE A 7 -5.00 4.13 -7.86
CA PHE A 7 -5.31 5.54 -7.66
C PHE A 7 -6.33 5.65 -6.53
N LYS A 8 -5.93 6.25 -5.41
CA LYS A 8 -6.77 6.47 -4.24
C LYS A 8 -6.41 7.81 -3.64
N SER A 9 -7.36 8.73 -3.60
CA SER A 9 -7.21 10.01 -2.91
C SER A 9 -7.78 9.86 -1.50
N PHE A 10 -6.90 9.87 -0.49
CA PHE A 10 -7.31 10.00 0.90
C PHE A 10 -7.44 11.48 1.24
N PHE A 11 -8.35 11.82 2.14
CA PHE A 11 -8.36 13.14 2.74
C PHE A 11 -7.22 13.21 3.76
N ILE A 12 -6.51 14.34 3.80
CA ILE A 12 -5.38 14.59 4.72
C ILE A 12 -5.80 14.42 6.20
N THR A 13 -7.10 14.49 6.51
CA THR A 13 -7.62 14.28 7.88
C THR A 13 -7.73 12.82 8.29
N ASP A 14 -7.59 11.89 7.34
CA ASP A 14 -7.96 10.47 7.49
C ASP A 14 -6.73 9.55 7.50
N PHE A 15 -5.68 9.98 8.21
CA PHE A 15 -4.44 9.21 8.37
C PHE A 15 -4.67 7.82 8.99
N GLU A 16 -5.68 7.69 9.85
CA GLU A 16 -6.00 6.42 10.52
C GLU A 16 -6.58 5.39 9.55
N GLU A 17 -7.45 5.82 8.63
CA GLU A 17 -8.02 4.95 7.59
C GLU A 17 -6.97 4.60 6.53
N GLU A 18 -6.10 5.55 6.16
CA GLU A 18 -4.96 5.26 5.28
C GLU A 18 -4.05 4.20 5.90
N ALA A 19 -3.68 4.35 7.18
CA ALA A 19 -2.86 3.37 7.89
C ALA A 19 -3.55 2.00 7.98
N ALA A 20 -4.85 1.97 8.27
CA ALA A 20 -5.64 0.74 8.30
C ALA A 20 -5.71 0.06 6.91
N TYR A 21 -5.87 0.84 5.84
CA TYR A 21 -5.89 0.35 4.47
C TYR A 21 -4.53 -0.26 4.07
N LEU A 22 -3.44 0.43 4.37
CA LEU A 22 -2.08 -0.07 4.11
C LEU A 22 -1.80 -1.35 4.90
N ALA A 23 -2.20 -1.41 6.17
CA ALA A 23 -2.09 -2.61 7.00
C ALA A 23 -2.92 -3.79 6.43
N ALA A 24 -4.14 -3.52 5.95
CA ALA A 24 -4.96 -4.54 5.30
C ALA A 24 -4.34 -5.04 3.98
N MET A 25 -3.72 -4.15 3.20
CA MET A 25 -2.98 -4.52 1.99
C MET A 25 -1.75 -5.36 2.31
N HIS A 26 -0.99 -5.01 3.35
CA HIS A 26 0.13 -5.81 3.86
C HIS A 26 -0.32 -7.23 4.25
N ARG A 27 -1.44 -7.36 4.97
CA ARG A 27 -2.01 -8.67 5.33
C ARG A 27 -2.45 -9.50 4.11
N LYS A 28 -2.83 -8.83 3.01
CA LYS A 28 -3.18 -9.46 1.73
C LYS A 28 -1.95 -9.81 0.88
N GLY A 29 -0.73 -9.56 1.36
CA GLY A 29 0.51 -9.81 0.63
C GLY A 29 0.89 -8.68 -0.34
N TRP A 30 0.37 -7.47 -0.14
CA TRP A 30 0.71 -6.30 -0.94
C TRP A 30 1.47 -5.28 -0.11
N LYS A 31 2.71 -4.98 -0.49
CA LYS A 31 3.55 -3.98 0.15
C LYS A 31 3.50 -2.68 -0.63
N LEU A 32 3.23 -1.57 0.04
CA LEU A 32 3.34 -0.26 -0.58
C LEU A 32 4.82 0.05 -0.82
N THR A 33 5.19 0.35 -2.06
CA THR A 33 6.58 0.64 -2.42
C THR A 33 6.79 2.07 -2.88
N LYS A 34 5.76 2.70 -3.46
CA LYS A 34 5.86 4.09 -3.89
C LYS A 34 4.52 4.80 -3.83
N ILE A 35 4.55 6.09 -3.50
CA ILE A 35 3.42 7.00 -3.70
C ILE A 35 3.85 8.03 -4.75
N SER A 36 3.06 8.18 -5.81
CA SER A 36 3.25 9.19 -6.85
C SER A 36 2.09 10.18 -6.82
N PHE A 37 2.33 11.46 -7.16
CA PHE A 37 1.26 12.47 -7.32
C PHE A 37 0.28 12.55 -6.13
N ASP A 38 0.77 12.32 -4.90
CA ASP A 38 -0.01 12.38 -3.64
C ASP A 38 -1.23 11.42 -3.53
N CYS A 39 -1.57 10.68 -4.59
CA CYS A 39 -2.79 9.87 -4.70
C CYS A 39 -2.59 8.55 -5.45
N LEU A 40 -1.40 8.30 -6.02
CA LEU A 40 -1.08 7.03 -6.69
C LEU A 40 -0.25 6.14 -5.79
N PHE A 41 -0.87 5.09 -5.29
CA PHE A 41 -0.22 4.09 -4.46
C PHE A 41 0.23 2.92 -5.33
N HIS A 42 1.54 2.68 -5.36
CA HIS A 42 2.16 1.56 -6.05
C HIS A 42 2.42 0.45 -5.04
N PHE A 43 1.72 -0.67 -5.22
CA PHE A 43 1.89 -1.86 -4.43
C PHE A 43 2.67 -2.91 -5.21
N GLU A 44 3.50 -3.65 -4.51
CA GLU A 44 4.17 -4.83 -5.03
C GLU A 44 3.71 -6.06 -4.25
N ALA A 45 3.46 -7.15 -4.96
CA ALA A 45 3.20 -8.43 -4.33
C ALA A 45 4.45 -8.82 -3.54
N THR A 46 4.35 -8.77 -2.21
CA THR A 46 5.43 -9.23 -1.35
C THR A 46 5.33 -10.75 -1.30
N ALA A 47 6.40 -11.43 -1.69
CA ALA A 47 6.62 -12.76 -1.15
C ALA A 47 6.68 -12.62 0.39
N PRO A 48 6.27 -13.63 1.17
CA PRO A 48 6.59 -13.66 2.59
C PRO A 48 8.11 -13.68 2.68
N GLU A 49 8.70 -12.49 2.76
CA GLU A 49 10.11 -12.33 3.07
C GLU A 49 10.22 -12.81 4.51
N GLU A 50 10.70 -14.04 4.65
CA GLU A 50 11.11 -14.63 5.90
C GLU A 50 11.93 -13.57 6.65
N MET A 51 11.35 -13.01 7.72
CA MET A 51 12.08 -12.14 8.63
C MET A 51 13.25 -12.98 9.17
N VAL A 52 14.44 -12.80 8.60
CA VAL A 52 15.73 -13.28 9.12
C VAL A 52 16.37 -12.23 10.02
#